data_AF-A0A7W9G0R6-F1
#
_entry.id   AF-A0A7W9G0R6-F1
#
_cell.length_a   1.000
_cell.length_b   1.000
_cell.length_c   1.000
_cell.angle_alpha   90.00
_cell.angle_beta   90.00
_cell.angle_gamma   90.00
#
_symmetry.space_group_name_H-M   'P 1'
#
loop_
_entity.id
_entity.type
_entity.pdbx_description
1 polymer ?
#
loop_
_entity_poly.entity_id
_entity_poly.type
_entity_poly.pdbx_seq_one_letter_code
_entity_poly.pdbx_strand_id
1 'polypeptide(L)'
;MEYGFPEPAGSDARISFDRDAAKVIRGQLDLSWAEAGNRDLWSFLSLVALPHVTMWRFGHGNKERWVATDLTRHTWARLWWQAVVFAGHEHILAALSESDLNQLLERRSIGGDPRLVREMARAVTELAANAPRRPVIRDVTARLRRYLAFLDVRALSDQQVRDLCRALTNETITRLMTGIPESQGGPQA
;
A
#
# COMPACT_ATOMS: atom_id res chain seq x y z
N MET A 1 22.60 -4.66 16.57
CA MET A 1 22.24 -4.54 15.14
C MET A 1 20.73 -4.51 15.04
N GLU A 2 20.16 -3.38 14.62
CA GLU A 2 18.72 -3.19 14.51
C GLU A 2 18.18 -4.05 13.34
N TYR A 3 17.07 -4.77 13.55
CA TYR A 3 16.40 -5.61 12.52
C TYR A 3 17.16 -6.83 11.99
N GLY A 4 18.32 -7.18 12.55
CA GLY A 4 19.04 -8.42 12.23
C GLY A 4 19.84 -8.41 10.93
N PHE A 5 19.93 -7.28 10.21
CA PHE A 5 20.84 -7.13 9.08
C PHE A 5 22.29 -6.89 9.56
N PRO A 6 23.33 -7.35 8.81
CA PRO A 6 23.28 -7.92 7.45
C PRO A 6 22.87 -9.39 7.35
N GLU A 7 22.68 -10.08 8.48
CA GLU A 7 22.28 -11.49 8.52
C GLU A 7 20.85 -11.72 8.00
N PRO A 8 20.46 -12.98 7.71
CA PRO A 8 19.09 -13.31 7.31
C PRO A 8 18.05 -12.89 8.37
N ALA A 9 17.38 -11.78 8.12
CA ALA A 9 16.31 -11.27 8.98
C ALA A 9 14.99 -12.03 8.75
N GLY A 10 14.23 -12.28 9.83
CA GLY A 10 12.86 -12.82 9.78
C GLY A 10 11.85 -11.83 9.19
N SER A 11 10.62 -12.30 8.95
CA SER A 11 9.55 -11.49 8.33
C SER A 11 9.26 -10.20 9.11
N ASP A 12 9.10 -10.29 10.43
CA ASP A 12 8.73 -9.14 11.27
C ASP A 12 9.82 -8.07 11.31
N ALA A 13 11.08 -8.51 11.33
CA ALA A 13 12.24 -7.62 11.30
C ALA A 13 12.33 -6.88 9.96
N ARG A 14 12.03 -7.54 8.83
CA ARG A 14 11.96 -6.92 7.50
C ARG A 14 10.84 -5.89 7.38
N ILE A 15 9.68 -6.17 7.96
CA ILE A 15 8.54 -5.22 8.00
C ILE A 15 8.91 -4.00 8.84
N SER A 16 9.52 -4.21 10.00
CA SER A 16 9.94 -3.12 10.88
C SER A 16 11.01 -2.25 10.21
N PHE A 17 12.00 -2.88 9.60
CA PHE A 17 13.00 -2.19 8.78
C PHE A 17 12.35 -1.30 7.71
N ASP A 18 11.40 -1.83 6.93
CA ASP A 18 10.74 -1.06 5.87
C ASP A 18 10.00 0.17 6.43
N ARG A 19 9.36 0.03 7.61
CA ARG A 19 8.62 1.13 8.25
C ARG A 19 9.55 2.25 8.70
N ASP A 20 10.70 1.92 9.28
CA ASP A 20 11.64 2.93 9.75
C ASP A 20 12.46 3.52 8.60
N ALA A 21 12.83 2.70 7.62
CA ALA A 21 13.44 3.17 6.37
C ALA A 21 12.53 4.15 5.62
N ALA A 22 11.21 3.93 5.58
CA ALA A 22 10.27 4.84 4.94
C ALA A 22 10.28 6.25 5.58
N LYS A 23 10.35 6.32 6.92
CA LYS A 23 10.47 7.59 7.65
C LYS A 23 11.78 8.30 7.31
N VAL A 24 12.89 7.58 7.36
CA VAL A 24 14.23 8.13 7.07
C VAL A 24 14.33 8.62 5.63
N ILE A 25 13.92 7.79 4.66
CA ILE A 25 13.98 8.12 3.24
C ILE A 25 13.15 9.37 2.93
N ARG A 26 11.92 9.49 3.46
CA ARG A 26 11.12 10.72 3.28
C ARG A 26 11.76 11.93 3.98
N GLY A 27 12.35 11.75 5.15
CA GLY A 27 12.98 12.86 5.89
C GLY A 27 14.29 13.36 5.28
N GLN A 28 15.01 12.51 4.55
CA GLN A 28 16.30 12.84 3.92
C GLN A 28 16.17 13.26 2.45
N LEU A 29 15.06 12.91 1.78
CA LEU A 29 14.82 13.21 0.37
C LEU A 29 13.65 14.18 0.22
N ASP A 30 13.97 15.46 0.07
CA ASP A 30 13.02 16.52 -0.30
C ASP A 30 12.84 16.56 -1.82
N LEU A 31 12.05 15.60 -2.34
CA LEU A 31 11.81 15.45 -3.78
C LEU A 31 10.50 16.11 -4.18
N SER A 32 10.53 16.80 -5.32
CA SER A 32 9.31 17.14 -6.06
C SER A 32 8.64 15.88 -6.63
N TRP A 33 7.36 15.99 -6.99
CA TRP A 33 6.63 14.92 -7.66
C TRP A 33 7.27 14.49 -8.98
N ALA A 34 7.92 15.42 -9.69
CA ALA A 34 8.63 15.14 -10.94
C ALA A 34 9.89 14.29 -10.69
N GLU A 35 10.69 14.66 -9.70
CA GLU A 35 11.90 13.91 -9.32
C GLU A 35 11.56 12.53 -8.77
N ALA A 36 10.54 12.45 -7.90
CA ALA A 36 10.06 11.17 -7.38
C ALA A 36 9.47 10.25 -8.47
N GLY A 37 9.05 10.81 -9.61
CA GLY A 37 8.65 10.07 -10.80
C GLY A 37 9.81 9.56 -11.66
N ASN A 38 11.04 10.04 -11.43
CA ASN A 38 12.21 9.66 -12.21
C ASN A 38 12.82 8.34 -11.71
N ARG A 39 12.77 7.29 -12.55
CA ARG A 39 13.31 5.96 -12.24
C ARG A 39 14.81 5.92 -12.03
N ASP A 40 15.56 6.82 -12.67
CA ASP A 40 17.03 6.82 -12.59
C ASP A 40 17.51 7.32 -11.22
N LEU A 41 16.78 8.25 -10.59
CA LEU A 41 17.03 8.70 -9.22
C LEU A 41 16.96 7.53 -8.24
N TRP A 42 15.94 6.70 -8.39
CA TRP A 42 15.73 5.54 -7.53
C TRP A 42 16.76 4.44 -7.79
N SER A 43 17.12 4.22 -9.06
CA SER A 43 18.20 3.29 -9.44
C SER A 43 19.56 3.75 -8.90
N PHE A 44 19.82 5.06 -8.88
CA PHE A 44 21.01 5.61 -8.23
C PHE A 44 21.04 5.30 -6.73
N LEU A 45 19.90 5.45 -6.04
CA LEU A 45 19.79 5.10 -4.62
C LEU A 45 20.12 3.63 -4.36
N SER A 46 19.57 2.71 -5.14
CA SER A 46 19.77 1.27 -4.92
C SER A 46 21.13 0.75 -5.41
N LEU A 47 21.72 1.34 -6.45
CA LEU A 47 22.97 0.85 -7.06
C LEU A 47 24.21 1.59 -6.58
N VAL A 48 24.08 2.85 -6.18
CA VAL A 48 25.23 3.72 -5.85
C VAL A 48 25.19 4.19 -4.41
N ALA A 49 24.11 4.82 -3.97
CA ALA A 49 24.08 5.43 -2.63
C ALA A 49 23.89 4.41 -1.50
N LEU A 50 23.01 3.42 -1.70
CA LEU A 50 22.62 2.42 -0.70
C LEU A 50 22.68 0.96 -1.22
N PRO A 51 23.73 0.54 -1.95
CA PRO A 51 23.78 -0.81 -2.54
C PRO A 51 23.82 -1.90 -1.48
N HIS A 52 24.59 -1.73 -0.41
CA HIS A 52 24.70 -2.70 0.67
C HIS A 52 23.36 -2.88 1.41
N VAL A 53 22.65 -1.78 1.70
CA VAL A 53 21.38 -1.84 2.40
C VAL A 53 20.29 -2.49 1.53
N THR A 54 20.29 -2.18 0.22
CA THR A 54 19.41 -2.83 -0.75
C THR A 54 19.68 -4.33 -0.82
N MET A 55 20.97 -4.71 -0.86
CA MET A 55 21.44 -6.09 -0.85
C MET A 55 21.02 -6.84 0.42
N TRP A 56 21.19 -6.25 1.60
CA TRP A 56 20.76 -6.88 2.86
C TRP A 56 19.27 -7.20 2.83
N ARG A 57 18.45 -6.26 2.34
CA ARG A 57 16.99 -6.38 2.37
C ARG A 57 16.41 -7.34 1.32
N PHE A 58 16.98 -7.40 0.12
CA PHE A 58 16.40 -8.12 -1.02
C PHE A 58 17.35 -9.06 -1.77
N GLY A 59 18.64 -9.06 -1.45
CA GLY A 59 19.67 -9.77 -2.21
C GLY A 59 19.78 -9.28 -3.66
N HIS A 60 20.61 -9.94 -4.47
CA HIS A 60 20.88 -9.55 -5.86
C HIS A 60 19.87 -10.10 -6.88
N GLY A 61 19.12 -11.15 -6.52
CA GLY A 61 18.30 -11.91 -7.47
C GLY A 61 17.02 -11.21 -7.94
N ASN A 62 16.58 -10.14 -7.25
CA ASN A 62 15.31 -9.49 -7.56
C ASN A 62 15.51 -8.14 -8.26
N LYS A 63 15.68 -8.15 -9.59
CA LYS A 63 15.91 -6.94 -10.39
C LYS A 63 14.87 -5.83 -10.18
N GLU A 64 13.61 -6.18 -9.90
CA GLU A 64 12.55 -5.20 -9.64
C GLU A 64 12.75 -4.43 -8.34
N ARG A 65 13.53 -4.96 -7.39
CA ARG A 65 13.88 -4.25 -6.15
C ARG A 65 15.04 -3.28 -6.33
N TRP A 66 15.80 -3.38 -7.43
CA TRP A 66 16.98 -2.56 -7.69
C TRP A 66 16.75 -1.49 -8.77
N VAL A 67 16.17 -1.84 -9.90
CA VAL A 67 16.00 -0.87 -11.02
C VAL A 67 14.52 -0.61 -11.31
N ALA A 68 13.70 -1.65 -11.14
CA ALA A 68 12.24 -1.68 -11.29
C ALA A 68 11.69 -1.11 -12.61
N THR A 69 10.88 -1.89 -13.31
CA THR A 69 10.07 -1.35 -14.43
C THR A 69 8.95 -0.44 -13.93
N ASP A 70 8.51 -0.66 -12.68
CA ASP A 70 7.47 0.09 -11.97
C ASP A 70 7.99 0.55 -10.60
N LEU A 71 7.87 1.85 -10.30
CA LEU A 71 8.34 2.45 -9.05
C LEU A 71 7.67 1.88 -7.80
N THR A 72 6.46 1.31 -7.92
CA THR A 72 5.80 0.64 -6.80
C THR A 72 6.52 -0.65 -6.35
N ARG A 73 7.35 -1.22 -7.22
CA ARG A 73 8.14 -2.42 -6.95
C ARG A 73 9.54 -2.08 -6.46
N HIS A 74 10.07 -0.90 -6.79
CA HIS A 74 11.41 -0.47 -6.40
C HIS A 74 11.56 -0.36 -4.87
N THR A 75 12.71 -0.80 -4.32
CA THR A 75 12.95 -0.86 -2.85
C THR A 75 12.70 0.47 -2.17
N TRP A 76 13.31 1.54 -2.67
CA TRP A 76 13.29 2.85 -2.00
C TRP A 76 12.12 3.72 -2.44
N ALA A 77 11.71 3.61 -3.71
CA ALA A 77 10.67 4.47 -4.27
C ALA A 77 9.33 4.16 -3.62
N ARG A 78 8.99 2.86 -3.46
CA ARG A 78 7.76 2.45 -2.78
C ARG A 78 7.68 2.99 -1.35
N LEU A 79 8.80 3.01 -0.62
CA LEU A 79 8.84 3.44 0.77
C LEU A 79 8.66 4.95 0.86
N TRP A 80 9.33 5.72 -0.01
CA TRP A 80 9.12 7.16 -0.11
C TRP A 80 7.66 7.50 -0.46
N TRP A 81 7.10 6.84 -1.49
CA TRP A 81 5.71 7.04 -1.88
C TRP A 81 4.72 6.72 -0.76
N GLN A 82 4.91 5.60 -0.06
CA GLN A 82 4.10 5.26 1.10
C GLN A 82 4.19 6.33 2.20
N ALA A 83 5.40 6.78 2.54
CA ALA A 83 5.60 7.78 3.59
C ALA A 83 5.02 9.15 3.23
N VAL A 84 5.08 9.55 1.95
CA VAL A 84 4.51 10.82 1.46
C VAL A 84 2.99 10.74 1.38
N VAL A 85 2.46 9.66 0.80
CA VAL A 85 1.01 9.45 0.69
C VAL A 85 0.37 9.39 2.05
N PHE A 86 1.01 8.78 3.06
CA PHE A 86 0.45 8.67 4.42
C PHE A 86 1.01 9.70 5.42
N ALA A 87 1.60 10.79 4.95
CA ALA A 87 2.06 11.87 5.82
C ALA A 87 0.95 12.40 6.74
N GLY A 88 1.19 12.37 8.06
CA GLY A 88 0.22 12.74 9.10
C GLY A 88 -0.82 11.66 9.41
N HIS A 89 -0.71 10.49 8.78
CA HIS A 89 -1.59 9.34 8.92
C HIS A 89 -0.80 8.03 9.09
N GLU A 90 0.33 8.10 9.79
CA GLU A 90 1.28 6.99 9.96
C GLU A 90 0.63 5.75 10.61
N HIS A 91 -0.37 5.96 11.49
CA HIS A 91 -1.15 4.90 12.10
C HIS A 91 -1.95 4.07 11.08
N ILE A 92 -2.44 4.70 10.00
CA ILE A 92 -3.15 4.00 8.91
C ILE A 92 -2.15 3.16 8.12
N LEU A 93 -0.99 3.74 7.76
CA LEU A 93 0.07 3.02 7.07
C LEU A 93 0.53 1.78 7.88
N ALA A 94 0.66 1.93 9.20
CA ALA A 94 1.04 0.83 10.09
C ALA A 94 0.00 -0.31 10.15
N ALA A 95 -1.27 -0.03 9.86
CA ALA A 95 -2.33 -1.05 9.84
C ALA A 95 -2.38 -1.85 8.53
N LEU A 96 -1.71 -1.39 7.46
CA LEU A 96 -1.72 -1.99 6.14
C LEU A 96 -0.58 -3.02 5.97
N SER A 97 -0.88 -4.12 5.29
CA SER A 97 0.14 -5.05 4.81
C SER A 97 0.75 -4.57 3.49
N GLU A 98 1.89 -5.14 3.08
CA GLU A 98 2.48 -4.87 1.76
C GLU A 98 1.51 -5.21 0.62
N SER A 99 0.73 -6.29 0.76
CA SER A 99 -0.29 -6.64 -0.23
C SER A 99 -1.40 -5.58 -0.31
N ASP A 100 -1.78 -4.97 0.81
CA ASP A 100 -2.80 -3.92 0.83
C ASP A 100 -2.29 -2.67 0.11
N LEU A 101 -1.05 -2.27 0.42
CA LEU A 101 -0.38 -1.13 -0.18
C LEU A 101 -0.22 -1.28 -1.69
N ASN A 102 0.17 -2.47 -2.17
CA ASN A 102 0.28 -2.73 -3.61
C ASN A 102 -1.08 -2.56 -4.30
N GLN A 103 -2.17 -3.06 -3.71
CA GLN A 103 -3.50 -2.87 -4.27
C GLN A 103 -3.92 -1.39 -4.32
N LEU A 104 -3.55 -0.58 -3.34
CA LEU A 104 -3.95 0.83 -3.28
C LEU A 104 -3.07 1.74 -4.16
N LEU A 105 -1.76 1.51 -4.19
CA LEU A 105 -0.77 2.42 -4.77
C LEU A 105 -0.37 2.09 -6.21
N GLU A 106 -0.38 0.81 -6.64
CA GLU A 106 -0.04 0.43 -8.03
C GLU A 106 -1.05 0.97 -9.05
N ARG A 107 -2.24 1.38 -8.59
CA ARG A 107 -3.33 1.83 -9.46
C ARG A 107 -3.30 3.34 -9.58
N ARG A 108 -2.77 3.87 -10.68
CA ARG A 108 -2.65 5.33 -10.91
C ARG A 108 -3.95 6.12 -10.66
N SER A 109 -5.11 5.56 -11.01
CA SER A 109 -6.41 6.21 -10.76
C SER A 109 -6.74 6.38 -9.27
N ILE A 110 -6.18 5.53 -8.40
CA ILE A 110 -6.34 5.56 -6.94
C ILE A 110 -5.12 6.23 -6.30
N GLY A 111 -3.93 5.67 -6.53
CA GLY A 111 -2.64 6.15 -6.00
C GLY A 111 -2.27 7.58 -6.41
N GLY A 112 -2.92 8.14 -7.42
CA GLY A 112 -2.71 9.51 -7.88
C GLY A 112 -3.37 10.60 -7.01
N ASP A 113 -4.26 10.26 -6.07
CA ASP A 113 -4.81 11.20 -5.09
C ASP A 113 -4.60 10.64 -3.66
N PRO A 114 -3.70 11.25 -2.85
CA PRO A 114 -3.45 10.81 -1.48
C PRO A 114 -4.69 10.78 -0.59
N ARG A 115 -5.66 11.69 -0.79
CA ARG A 115 -6.91 11.72 -0.01
C ARG A 115 -7.70 10.45 -0.25
N LEU A 116 -7.84 10.06 -1.51
CA LEU A 116 -8.55 8.85 -1.90
C LEU A 116 -7.87 7.58 -1.35
N VAL A 117 -6.54 7.51 -1.42
CA VAL A 117 -5.77 6.39 -0.85
C VAL A 117 -5.99 6.29 0.65
N ARG A 118 -5.86 7.40 1.38
CA ARG A 118 -6.03 7.44 2.84
C ARG A 118 -7.42 7.03 3.27
N GLU A 119 -8.45 7.58 2.63
CA GLU A 119 -9.83 7.29 3.03
C GLU A 119 -10.26 5.87 2.63
N MET A 120 -9.76 5.34 1.51
CA MET A 120 -9.96 3.93 1.17
C MET A 120 -9.24 3.01 2.17
N ALA A 121 -7.98 3.31 2.50
CA ALA A 121 -7.22 2.56 3.49
C ALA A 121 -7.95 2.57 4.84
N ARG A 122 -8.38 3.75 5.30
CA ARG A 122 -9.15 3.94 6.53
C ARG A 122 -10.41 3.08 6.54
N ALA A 123 -11.25 3.23 5.51
CA ALA A 123 -12.52 2.52 5.43
C ALA A 123 -12.32 1.00 5.50
N VAL A 124 -11.33 0.47 4.79
CA VAL A 124 -11.00 -0.96 4.84
C VAL A 124 -10.50 -1.37 6.22
N THR A 125 -9.56 -0.61 6.81
CA THR A 125 -8.98 -0.99 8.12
C THR A 125 -9.99 -0.92 9.26
N GLU A 126 -10.94 0.02 9.20
CA GLU A 126 -11.96 0.23 10.24
C GLU A 126 -13.16 -0.70 10.06
N LEU A 127 -13.69 -0.84 8.84
CA LEU A 127 -14.96 -1.54 8.59
C LEU A 127 -14.76 -3.04 8.35
N ALA A 128 -13.62 -3.46 7.77
CA ALA A 128 -13.36 -4.86 7.47
C ALA A 128 -12.70 -5.61 8.64
N ALA A 129 -12.83 -5.13 9.88
CA ALA A 129 -12.22 -5.76 11.06
C ALA A 129 -12.64 -7.24 11.21
N ASN A 130 -13.90 -7.56 10.87
CA ASN A 130 -14.48 -8.90 10.94
C ASN A 130 -14.63 -9.59 9.58
N ALA A 131 -14.04 -9.04 8.51
CA ALA A 131 -14.15 -9.57 7.16
C ALA A 131 -12.76 -9.93 6.61
N PRO A 132 -12.65 -10.89 5.68
CA PRO A 132 -11.37 -11.18 5.06
C PRO A 132 -10.89 -9.97 4.24
N ARG A 133 -9.89 -9.26 4.79
CA ARG A 133 -9.39 -7.96 4.29
C ARG A 133 -9.01 -8.00 2.81
N ARG A 134 -8.31 -9.06 2.38
CA ARG A 134 -7.79 -9.17 1.01
C ARG A 134 -8.91 -9.25 -0.04
N PRO A 135 -9.93 -10.11 0.11
CA PRO A 135 -11.15 -10.04 -0.71
C PRO A 135 -11.82 -8.66 -0.72
N VAL A 136 -11.95 -8.02 0.45
CA VAL A 136 -12.57 -6.69 0.57
C VAL A 136 -11.79 -5.65 -0.24
N ILE A 137 -10.47 -5.54 -0.03
CA ILE A 137 -9.62 -4.58 -0.76
C ILE A 137 -9.69 -4.82 -2.25
N ARG A 138 -9.54 -6.07 -2.70
CA ARG A 138 -9.55 -6.41 -4.12
C ARG A 138 -10.85 -5.97 -4.78
N ASP A 139 -11.96 -6.24 -4.12
CA ASP A 139 -13.27 -5.91 -4.65
C ASP A 139 -13.55 -4.40 -4.61
N VAL A 140 -13.36 -3.74 -3.46
CA VAL A 140 -13.64 -2.30 -3.32
C VAL A 140 -12.80 -1.46 -4.26
N THR A 141 -11.53 -1.82 -4.46
CA THR A 141 -10.64 -1.13 -5.41
C THR A 141 -11.07 -1.33 -6.87
N ALA A 142 -11.59 -2.51 -7.24
CA ALA A 142 -12.15 -2.75 -8.57
C ALA A 142 -13.43 -1.93 -8.81
N ARG A 143 -14.27 -1.79 -7.78
CA ARG A 143 -15.49 -0.96 -7.84
C ARG A 143 -15.15 0.52 -7.93
N LEU A 144 -14.25 0.99 -7.07
CA LEU A 144 -13.79 2.37 -7.07
C LEU A 144 -13.22 2.76 -8.44
N ARG A 145 -12.42 1.91 -9.08
CA ARG A 145 -11.93 2.15 -10.46
C ARG A 145 -13.04 2.36 -11.49
N ARG A 146 -14.16 1.64 -11.36
CA ARG A 146 -15.31 1.82 -12.26
C ARG A 146 -15.99 3.16 -12.04
N TYR A 147 -16.09 3.63 -10.79
CA TYR A 147 -16.61 4.97 -10.50
C TYR A 147 -15.70 6.06 -11.04
N LEU A 148 -14.39 5.93 -10.83
CA LEU A 148 -13.38 6.90 -11.28
C LEU A 148 -13.26 7.01 -12.80
N ALA A 149 -13.87 6.11 -13.57
CA ALA A 149 -13.98 6.25 -15.02
C ALA A 149 -14.93 7.37 -15.44
N PHE A 150 -15.87 7.75 -14.57
CA PHE A 150 -16.90 8.77 -14.83
C PHE A 150 -16.87 9.91 -13.82
N LEU A 151 -16.03 9.80 -12.78
CA LEU A 151 -15.97 10.72 -11.66
C LEU A 151 -14.54 11.25 -11.52
N ASP A 152 -14.38 12.57 -11.63
CA ASP A 152 -13.14 13.22 -11.23
C ASP A 152 -13.12 13.37 -9.70
N VAL A 153 -12.28 12.58 -9.02
CA VAL A 153 -12.12 12.65 -7.56
C VAL A 153 -11.63 14.03 -7.09
N ARG A 154 -10.98 14.81 -7.95
CA ARG A 154 -10.51 16.16 -7.61
C ARG A 154 -11.65 17.15 -7.47
N ALA A 155 -12.79 16.88 -8.12
CA ALA A 155 -14.00 17.68 -7.98
C ALA A 155 -14.78 17.36 -6.68
N LEU A 156 -14.40 16.30 -5.95
CA LEU A 156 -15.00 15.95 -4.68
C LEU A 156 -14.35 16.67 -3.50
N SER A 157 -15.19 17.07 -2.55
CA SER A 157 -14.76 17.44 -1.20
C SER A 157 -14.24 16.22 -0.43
N ASP A 158 -13.43 16.48 0.59
CA ASP A 158 -12.89 15.41 1.44
C ASP A 158 -14.00 14.58 2.11
N GLN A 159 -15.13 15.20 2.44
CA GLN A 159 -16.30 14.49 2.97
C GLN A 159 -16.91 13.55 1.93
N GLN A 160 -17.07 14.00 0.69
CA GLN A 160 -17.60 13.15 -0.39
C GLN A 160 -16.66 11.98 -0.72
N VAL A 161 -15.33 12.19 -0.67
CA VAL A 161 -14.35 11.11 -0.83
C VAL A 161 -14.50 10.09 0.30
N ARG A 162 -14.62 10.55 1.55
CA ARG A 162 -14.89 9.69 2.71
C ARG A 162 -16.15 8.86 2.54
N ASP A 163 -17.26 9.51 2.19
CA ASP A 163 -18.56 8.87 2.06
C ASP A 163 -18.54 7.82 0.95
N LEU A 164 -17.90 8.13 -0.19
CA LEU A 164 -17.71 7.18 -1.28
C LEU A 164 -16.92 5.95 -0.83
N CYS A 165 -15.77 6.14 -0.17
CA CYS A 165 -14.92 5.05 0.32
C CYS A 165 -15.64 4.16 1.34
N ARG A 166 -16.40 4.76 2.28
CA ARG A 166 -17.18 4.02 3.27
C ARG A 166 -18.34 3.27 2.64
N ALA A 167 -19.10 3.91 1.75
CA ALA A 167 -20.23 3.28 1.07
C ALA A 167 -19.80 2.05 0.27
N LEU A 168 -18.76 2.18 -0.57
CA LEU A 168 -18.26 1.07 -1.38
C LEU A 168 -17.74 -0.07 -0.51
N THR A 169 -17.04 0.24 0.58
CA THR A 169 -16.52 -0.78 1.52
C THR A 169 -17.65 -1.53 2.21
N ASN A 170 -18.67 -0.83 2.72
CA ASN A 170 -19.82 -1.45 3.38
C ASN A 170 -20.58 -2.39 2.45
N GLU A 171 -20.91 -1.93 1.24
CA GLU A 171 -21.58 -2.75 0.23
C GLU A 171 -20.76 -4.00 -0.14
N THR A 172 -19.42 -3.88 -0.16
CA THR A 172 -18.53 -5.01 -0.39
C THR A 172 -18.57 -6.00 0.77
N ILE A 173 -18.53 -5.53 2.03
CA ILE A 173 -18.63 -6.39 3.21
C ILE A 173 -19.98 -7.12 3.23
N THR A 174 -21.08 -6.39 3.06
CA THR A 174 -22.44 -6.97 3.04
C THR A 174 -22.53 -8.08 2.00
N ARG A 175 -22.08 -7.83 0.76
CA ARG A 175 -22.11 -8.84 -0.31
C ARG A 175 -21.26 -10.05 0.00
N LEU A 176 -20.05 -9.85 0.53
CA LEU A 176 -19.16 -10.96 0.88
C LEU A 176 -19.74 -11.79 2.03
N MET A 177 -20.43 -11.17 2.98
CA MET A 177 -21.11 -11.88 4.07
C MET A 177 -22.35 -12.65 3.58
N THR A 178 -23.16 -12.08 2.68
CA THR A 178 -24.34 -12.76 2.09
C THR A 178 -23.97 -13.87 1.11
N GLY A 179 -22.74 -13.87 0.59
CA GLY A 179 -22.25 -14.85 -0.39
C GLY A 179 -21.53 -16.05 0.22
N ILE A 180 -21.42 -16.16 1.54
CA ILE A 180 -20.88 -17.33 2.24
C ILE A 180 -22.06 -18.31 2.46
N PRO A 181 -22.09 -19.50 1.81
CA PRO A 181 -23.07 -20.51 2.16
C PRO A 181 -22.85 -20.95 3.61
N GLU A 182 -23.92 -21.07 4.40
CA GLU A 182 -23.87 -21.74 5.70
C GLU A 182 -23.22 -23.11 5.52
N SER A 183 -22.04 -23.31 6.14
CA SER A 183 -21.37 -24.60 6.16
C SER A 183 -22.34 -25.64 6.72
N GLN A 184 -22.58 -26.69 5.93
CA GLN A 184 -23.45 -27.82 6.23
C GLN A 184 -23.24 -28.35 7.65
N GLY A 185 -24.15 -27.99 8.56
CA GLY A 185 -24.41 -28.72 9.79
C GLY A 185 -25.36 -29.87 9.47
N GLY A 186 -24.81 -31.01 9.04
CA GLY A 186 -25.54 -32.28 8.92
C GLY A 186 -25.12 -33.25 10.04
N PRO A 187 -26.07 -33.95 10.69
CA PRO A 187 -25.83 -34.65 11.95
C PRO A 187 -24.99 -35.91 11.78
N GLN A 188 -24.16 -36.20 12.78
CA GLN A 188 -23.57 -37.52 12.96
C GLN A 188 -24.69 -38.52 13.28
N ALA A 189 -24.80 -39.54 12.43
CA ALA A 189 -25.51 -40.78 12.71
C ALA A 189 -24.47 -41.91 12.72
#